data_AF-A0A109LFV4-F1
#
_entry.id   AF-A0A109LFV4-F1
#
_cell.length_a   1.000
_cell.length_b   1.000
_cell.length_c   1.000
_cell.angle_alpha   90.00
_cell.angle_beta   90.00
_cell.angle_gamma   90.00
#
_symmetry.space_group_name_H-M   'P 1'
#
loop_
_entity.id
_entity.type
_entity.pdbx_description
1 polymer ?
#
loop_
_entity_poly.entity_id
_entity_poly.type
_entity_poly.pdbx_seq_one_letter_code
_entity_poly.pdbx_strand_id
1 'polypeptide(L)'
;MAQPLKQAIEALPTAERAKAREALERLMTFDGRLATTSADAAIYELFLQESARQIFLDKLGPENSASWKAFVSNASLSYSAIADHLLGREDSPFWDDTRTTQKEDKPAILARTLAAAITTGDSQLGADHKAWQWGKLHSTTWKNTSGQVIRGPFASGGDHNTLNPAPYSWGQDFNATQVSALRMIIDFGQVEPMMGQGGIGQSGNPASPNYVNGIDPSLKAQYLSFPMQPQNFEKVYGKTRLTLTPGK
;
A
#
# COMPACT_ATOMS: atom_id res chain seq x y z
N MET A 1 -8.32 -26.41 -0.17
CA MET A 1 -8.00 -25.41 -1.20
C MET A 1 -6.86 -25.77 -2.14
N ALA A 2 -5.72 -26.32 -1.70
CA ALA A 2 -4.57 -26.55 -2.60
C ALA A 2 -4.85 -27.43 -3.83
N GLN A 3 -5.50 -28.59 -3.66
CA GLN A 3 -5.80 -29.49 -4.79
C GLN A 3 -6.86 -28.92 -5.74
N PRO A 4 -8.01 -28.38 -5.27
CA PRO A 4 -8.96 -27.69 -6.14
C PRO A 4 -8.36 -26.53 -6.94
N LEU A 5 -7.50 -25.71 -6.32
CA LEU A 5 -6.85 -24.59 -7.01
C LEU A 5 -5.93 -25.09 -8.14
N LYS A 6 -5.15 -26.15 -7.91
CA LYS A 6 -4.33 -26.76 -8.97
C LYS A 6 -5.18 -27.24 -10.13
N GLN A 7 -6.31 -27.91 -9.87
CA GLN A 7 -7.23 -28.36 -10.91
C GLN A 7 -7.84 -27.19 -11.68
N ALA A 8 -8.23 -26.11 -11.00
CA ALA A 8 -8.73 -24.90 -11.63
C ALA A 8 -7.68 -24.23 -12.54
N ILE A 9 -6.42 -24.17 -12.11
CA ILE A 9 -5.31 -23.69 -12.95
C ILE A 9 -5.16 -24.57 -14.19
N GLU A 10 -5.22 -25.89 -14.05
CA GLU A 10 -5.16 -26.82 -15.20
C GLU A 10 -6.35 -26.71 -16.16
N ALA A 11 -7.48 -26.17 -15.73
CA ALA A 11 -8.63 -25.94 -16.59
C ALA A 11 -8.50 -24.64 -17.43
N LEU A 12 -7.58 -23.74 -17.09
CA LEU A 12 -7.38 -22.49 -17.82
C LEU A 12 -6.82 -22.72 -19.24
N PRO A 13 -7.08 -21.80 -20.19
CA PRO A 13 -6.39 -21.77 -21.48
C PRO A 13 -4.87 -21.78 -21.32
N THR A 14 -4.14 -22.35 -22.27
CA THR A 14 -2.68 -22.59 -22.16
C THR A 14 -1.88 -21.34 -21.75
N ALA A 15 -2.20 -20.18 -22.33
CA ALA A 15 -1.50 -18.93 -22.02
C ALA A 15 -1.77 -18.45 -20.58
N GLU A 16 -3.04 -18.46 -20.14
CA GLU A 16 -3.43 -18.08 -18.78
C GLU A 16 -2.92 -19.07 -17.73
N ARG A 17 -2.94 -20.36 -18.05
CA ARG A 17 -2.42 -21.42 -17.19
C ARG A 17 -0.94 -21.22 -16.86
N ALA A 18 -0.12 -20.89 -17.86
CA ALA A 18 1.30 -20.61 -17.65
C ALA A 18 1.51 -19.45 -16.68
N LYS A 19 0.76 -18.35 -16.87
CA LYS A 19 0.78 -17.18 -15.98
C LYS A 19 0.32 -17.53 -14.56
N ALA A 20 -0.77 -18.27 -14.42
CA ALA A 20 -1.30 -18.65 -13.11
C ALA A 20 -0.34 -19.57 -12.34
N ARG A 21 0.31 -20.53 -13.01
CA ARG A 21 1.35 -21.38 -12.40
C ARG A 21 2.54 -20.55 -11.94
N GLU A 22 3.04 -19.64 -12.77
CA GLU A 22 4.16 -18.77 -12.40
C GLU A 22 3.83 -17.93 -11.16
N ALA A 23 2.68 -17.24 -11.16
CA ALA A 23 2.26 -16.44 -10.01
C ALA A 23 2.15 -17.29 -8.75
N LEU A 24 1.52 -18.47 -8.82
CA LEU A 24 1.39 -19.36 -7.67
C LEU A 24 2.76 -19.82 -7.15
N GLU A 25 3.65 -20.27 -8.03
CA GLU A 25 4.98 -20.73 -7.66
C GLU A 25 5.78 -19.63 -6.96
N ARG A 26 5.79 -18.42 -7.53
CA ARG A 26 6.49 -17.26 -6.96
C ARG A 26 5.92 -16.85 -5.61
N LEU A 27 4.59 -16.81 -5.47
CA LEU A 27 3.92 -16.49 -4.20
C LEU A 27 4.18 -17.55 -3.12
N MET A 28 4.28 -18.83 -3.48
CA MET A 28 4.59 -19.90 -2.53
C MET A 28 6.03 -19.82 -1.99
N THR A 29 6.95 -19.19 -2.73
CA THR A 29 8.34 -18.97 -2.31
C THR A 29 8.61 -17.57 -1.79
N PHE A 30 7.62 -16.68 -1.86
CA PHE A 30 7.77 -15.29 -1.45
C PHE A 30 8.11 -15.21 0.05
N ASP A 31 9.11 -14.42 0.40
CA ASP A 31 9.61 -14.28 1.77
C ASP A 31 8.75 -13.33 2.65
N GLY A 32 7.68 -12.77 2.09
CA GLY A 32 6.79 -11.82 2.75
C GLY A 32 7.35 -10.40 2.87
N ARG A 33 8.53 -10.09 2.29
CA ARG A 33 9.12 -8.75 2.36
C ARG A 33 8.65 -7.86 1.21
N LEU A 34 7.84 -6.87 1.54
CA LEU A 34 7.38 -5.83 0.61
C LEU A 34 8.43 -4.72 0.41
N ALA A 35 9.63 -5.11 -0.01
CA ALA A 35 10.68 -4.15 -0.38
C ALA A 35 10.36 -3.48 -1.72
N THR A 36 10.78 -2.23 -1.90
CA THR A 36 10.60 -1.47 -3.16
C THR A 36 11.18 -2.18 -4.39
N THR A 37 12.24 -2.96 -4.21
CA THR A 37 12.93 -3.69 -5.28
C THR A 37 12.41 -5.11 -5.48
N SER A 38 11.42 -5.56 -4.69
CA SER A 38 10.95 -6.95 -4.73
C SER A 38 9.98 -7.15 -5.90
N ALA A 39 10.32 -8.11 -6.76
CA ALA A 39 9.47 -8.55 -7.86
C ALA A 39 8.30 -9.42 -7.35
N ASP A 40 8.53 -10.26 -6.34
CA ASP A 40 7.50 -11.11 -5.75
C ASP A 40 6.47 -10.29 -4.97
N ALA A 41 6.90 -9.22 -4.30
CA ALA A 41 6.01 -8.24 -3.71
C ALA A 41 5.09 -7.60 -4.76
N ALA A 42 5.62 -7.25 -5.94
CA ALA A 42 4.79 -6.73 -7.02
C ALA A 42 3.72 -7.74 -7.46
N ILE A 43 4.04 -9.02 -7.60
CA ILE A 43 3.06 -10.07 -7.93
C ILE A 43 2.01 -10.21 -6.84
N TYR A 44 2.43 -10.22 -5.57
CA TYR A 44 1.52 -10.32 -4.43
C TYR A 44 0.49 -9.18 -4.43
N GLU A 45 0.95 -7.94 -4.58
CA GLU A 45 0.05 -6.78 -4.55
C GLU A 45 -0.82 -6.68 -5.81
N LEU A 46 -0.30 -7.12 -6.98
CA LEU A 46 -1.10 -7.30 -8.19
C LEU A 46 -2.19 -8.36 -7.99
N PHE A 47 -1.89 -9.48 -7.33
CA PHE A 47 -2.88 -10.50 -7.01
C PHE A 47 -3.97 -9.96 -6.08
N LEU A 48 -3.64 -9.15 -5.07
CA LEU A 48 -4.65 -8.52 -4.21
C LEU A 48 -5.50 -7.49 -4.97
N GLN A 49 -4.87 -6.68 -5.83
CA GLN A 49 -5.53 -5.73 -6.70
C GLN A 49 -6.53 -6.41 -7.65
N GLU A 50 -6.10 -7.50 -8.30
CA GLU A 50 -6.94 -8.29 -9.19
C GLU A 50 -8.00 -9.09 -8.42
N SER A 51 -7.73 -9.50 -7.18
CA SER A 51 -8.74 -10.17 -6.34
C SER A 51 -9.96 -9.27 -6.12
N ALA A 52 -9.77 -7.97 -5.92
CA ALA A 52 -10.88 -7.03 -5.85
C ALA A 52 -11.75 -7.11 -7.13
N ARG A 53 -11.11 -7.06 -8.29
CA ARG A 53 -11.79 -7.03 -9.60
C ARG A 53 -12.48 -8.36 -9.91
N GLN A 54 -11.76 -9.46 -9.81
CA GLN A 54 -12.23 -10.79 -10.20
C GLN A 54 -13.38 -11.29 -9.32
N ILE A 55 -13.44 -10.86 -8.05
CA ILE A 55 -14.49 -11.29 -7.12
C ILE A 55 -15.73 -10.39 -7.23
N PHE A 56 -15.57 -9.08 -7.41
CA PHE A 56 -16.67 -8.12 -7.19
C PHE A 56 -17.09 -7.30 -8.40
N LEU A 57 -16.24 -7.16 -9.43
CA LEU A 57 -16.45 -6.15 -10.47
C LEU A 57 -17.65 -6.44 -11.37
N ASP A 58 -18.00 -7.69 -11.62
CA ASP A 58 -19.17 -8.01 -12.44
C ASP A 58 -20.50 -7.66 -11.74
N LYS A 59 -20.56 -7.70 -10.40
CA LYS A 59 -21.75 -7.32 -9.63
C LYS A 59 -21.80 -5.84 -9.27
N LEU A 60 -20.64 -5.23 -9.01
CA LEU A 60 -20.55 -3.86 -8.48
C LEU A 60 -20.03 -2.83 -9.50
N GLY A 61 -19.46 -3.29 -10.62
CA GLY A 61 -18.79 -2.46 -11.61
C GLY A 61 -19.74 -1.82 -12.64
N PRO A 62 -19.17 -1.22 -13.70
CA PRO A 62 -17.73 -1.06 -13.99
C PRO A 62 -16.99 -0.15 -13.00
N GLU A 63 -15.66 -0.05 -13.07
CA GLU A 63 -14.82 0.66 -12.06
C GLU A 63 -15.19 2.14 -11.84
N ASN A 64 -15.79 2.78 -12.85
CA ASN A 64 -16.25 4.17 -12.75
C ASN A 64 -17.65 4.32 -12.10
N SER A 65 -18.35 3.23 -11.82
CA SER A 65 -19.68 3.21 -11.22
C SER A 65 -19.66 3.71 -9.77
N ALA A 66 -20.81 4.20 -9.30
CA ALA A 66 -20.96 4.64 -7.91
C ALA A 66 -20.82 3.47 -6.92
N SER A 67 -21.35 2.29 -7.27
CA SER A 67 -21.27 1.08 -6.45
C SER A 67 -19.85 0.58 -6.27
N TRP A 68 -19.03 0.55 -7.34
CA TRP A 68 -17.63 0.16 -7.25
C TRP A 68 -16.82 1.14 -6.39
N LYS A 69 -16.97 2.44 -6.64
CA LYS A 69 -16.28 3.48 -5.86
C LYS A 69 -16.68 3.43 -4.38
N ALA A 70 -17.95 3.21 -4.08
CA ALA A 70 -18.42 3.04 -2.70
C ALA A 70 -17.83 1.79 -2.05
N PHE A 71 -17.74 0.67 -2.78
CA PHE A 71 -17.13 -0.56 -2.30
C PHE A 71 -15.64 -0.40 -1.96
N VAL A 72 -14.85 0.16 -2.89
CA VAL A 72 -13.41 0.42 -2.70
C VAL A 72 -13.18 1.38 -1.53
N SER A 73 -13.98 2.45 -1.44
CA SER A 73 -13.90 3.41 -0.33
C SER A 73 -14.23 2.76 1.02
N ASN A 74 -15.30 1.95 1.08
CA ASN A 74 -15.71 1.28 2.32
C ASN A 74 -14.67 0.28 2.83
N ALA A 75 -13.97 -0.41 1.92
CA ALA A 75 -12.88 -1.32 2.29
C ALA A 75 -11.71 -0.60 3.01
N SER A 76 -11.57 0.71 2.82
CA SER A 76 -10.55 1.53 3.49
C SER A 76 -10.99 2.10 4.84
N LEU A 77 -12.28 2.05 5.18
CA LEU A 77 -12.86 2.70 6.37
C LEU A 77 -13.26 1.73 7.48
N SER A 78 -13.63 0.50 7.12
CA SER A 78 -14.21 -0.46 8.07
C SER A 78 -13.79 -1.88 7.72
N TYR A 79 -14.63 -2.58 6.95
CA TYR A 79 -14.47 -3.99 6.68
C TYR A 79 -14.02 -4.21 5.22
N SER A 80 -12.88 -4.88 5.05
CA SER A 80 -12.39 -5.31 3.75
C SER A 80 -13.08 -6.62 3.34
N ALA A 81 -14.14 -6.50 2.55
CA ALA A 81 -14.82 -7.65 1.96
C ALA A 81 -13.86 -8.51 1.13
N ILE A 82 -12.87 -7.88 0.47
CA ILE A 82 -11.86 -8.57 -0.33
C ILE A 82 -11.01 -9.50 0.55
N ALA A 83 -10.49 -8.97 1.68
CA ALA A 83 -9.71 -9.78 2.62
C ALA A 83 -10.55 -10.91 3.23
N ASP A 84 -11.80 -10.63 3.63
CA ASP A 84 -12.69 -11.65 4.17
C ASP A 84 -13.01 -12.76 3.17
N HIS A 85 -13.15 -12.44 1.88
CA HIS A 85 -13.37 -13.44 0.85
C HIS A 85 -12.12 -14.32 0.65
N LEU A 86 -10.95 -13.71 0.55
CA LEU A 86 -9.69 -14.45 0.45
C LEU A 86 -9.50 -15.40 1.63
N LEU A 87 -9.82 -14.97 2.85
CA LEU A 87 -9.51 -15.72 4.07
C LEU A 87 -10.61 -16.68 4.56
N GLY A 88 -11.89 -16.40 4.32
CA GLY A 88 -12.96 -17.10 5.04
C GLY A 88 -14.25 -17.43 4.27
N ARG A 89 -14.57 -16.73 3.17
CA ARG A 89 -15.81 -16.99 2.43
C ARG A 89 -15.60 -18.02 1.33
N GLU A 90 -15.83 -19.29 1.63
CA GLU A 90 -15.72 -20.37 0.63
C GLU A 90 -16.96 -20.46 -0.30
N ASP A 91 -18.14 -20.15 0.21
CA ASP A 91 -19.45 -20.34 -0.44
C ASP A 91 -20.13 -19.02 -0.87
N SER A 92 -19.37 -17.94 -1.01
CA SER A 92 -19.90 -16.63 -1.39
C SER A 92 -20.45 -16.64 -2.82
N PRO A 93 -21.64 -16.04 -3.07
CA PRO A 93 -22.14 -15.86 -4.44
C PRO A 93 -21.26 -14.91 -5.27
N PHE A 94 -20.36 -14.14 -4.64
CA PHE A 94 -19.43 -13.28 -5.36
C PHE A 94 -18.37 -14.07 -6.14
N TRP A 95 -18.16 -15.35 -5.85
CA TRP A 95 -17.24 -16.19 -6.65
C TRP A 95 -17.79 -16.54 -8.05
N ASP A 96 -19.07 -16.36 -8.31
CA ASP A 96 -19.68 -16.71 -9.59
C ASP A 96 -19.69 -15.50 -10.52
N ASP A 97 -18.96 -15.51 -11.64
CA ASP A 97 -18.98 -14.39 -12.60
C ASP A 97 -20.23 -14.49 -13.48
N THR A 98 -21.20 -13.63 -13.21
CA THR A 98 -22.51 -13.65 -13.89
C THR A 98 -22.46 -13.37 -15.39
N ARG A 99 -21.29 -12.97 -15.92
CA ARG A 99 -21.05 -12.72 -17.34
C ARG A 99 -20.63 -13.98 -18.09
N THR A 100 -20.26 -15.06 -17.39
CA THR A 100 -19.87 -16.33 -18.00
C THR A 100 -21.06 -17.30 -18.04
N THR A 101 -20.94 -18.35 -18.85
CA THR A 101 -21.98 -19.39 -18.95
C THR A 101 -21.82 -20.49 -17.90
N GLN A 102 -20.61 -20.65 -17.34
CA GLN A 102 -20.27 -21.70 -16.39
C GLN A 102 -20.16 -21.07 -15.01
N LYS A 103 -20.88 -21.62 -14.04
CA LYS A 103 -20.79 -21.14 -12.67
C LYS A 103 -19.40 -21.40 -12.08
N GLU A 104 -18.74 -20.35 -11.62
CA GLU A 104 -17.44 -20.46 -10.95
C GLU A 104 -17.53 -20.59 -9.42
N ASP A 105 -16.49 -21.18 -8.85
CA ASP A 105 -16.24 -21.26 -7.43
C ASP A 105 -14.95 -20.51 -7.04
N LYS A 106 -14.64 -20.47 -5.74
CA LYS A 106 -13.45 -19.78 -5.23
C LYS A 106 -12.15 -20.26 -5.92
N PRO A 107 -11.85 -21.57 -6.05
CA PRO A 107 -10.70 -22.04 -6.82
C PRO A 107 -10.62 -21.51 -8.26
N ALA A 108 -11.75 -21.52 -8.99
CA ALA A 108 -11.79 -21.04 -10.36
C ALA A 108 -11.47 -19.54 -10.48
N ILE A 109 -12.05 -18.71 -9.61
CA ILE A 109 -11.75 -17.27 -9.58
C ILE A 109 -10.31 -17.01 -9.16
N LEU A 110 -9.80 -17.70 -8.14
CA LEU A 110 -8.41 -17.53 -7.71
C LEU A 110 -7.41 -17.92 -8.81
N ALA A 111 -7.69 -18.96 -9.58
CA ALA A 111 -6.86 -19.34 -10.73
C ALA A 111 -6.83 -18.22 -11.80
N ARG A 112 -7.99 -17.63 -12.11
CA ARG A 112 -8.08 -16.47 -13.03
C ARG A 112 -7.36 -15.24 -12.47
N THR A 113 -7.50 -14.96 -11.18
CA THR A 113 -6.83 -13.85 -10.50
C THR A 113 -5.31 -13.96 -10.60
N LEU A 114 -4.75 -15.17 -10.43
CA LEU A 114 -3.31 -15.41 -10.58
C LEU A 114 -2.83 -15.09 -12.02
N ALA A 115 -3.57 -15.52 -13.03
CA ALA A 115 -3.26 -15.20 -14.44
C ALA A 115 -3.42 -13.69 -14.74
N ALA A 116 -4.45 -13.06 -14.17
CA ALA A 116 -4.71 -11.63 -14.30
C ALA A 116 -3.60 -10.80 -13.65
N ALA A 117 -3.07 -11.21 -12.49
CA ALA A 117 -1.98 -10.52 -11.82
C ALA A 117 -0.74 -10.39 -12.72
N ILE A 118 -0.32 -11.48 -13.39
CA ILE A 118 0.78 -11.44 -14.35
C ILE A 118 0.43 -10.60 -15.57
N THR A 119 -0.78 -10.72 -16.10
CA THR A 119 -1.21 -9.94 -17.27
C THR A 119 -1.25 -8.44 -17.00
N THR A 120 -1.74 -8.04 -15.83
CA THR A 120 -1.72 -6.65 -15.38
C THR A 120 -0.28 -6.20 -15.13
N GLY A 121 0.57 -7.04 -14.53
CA GLY A 121 1.99 -6.77 -14.34
C GLY A 121 2.75 -6.56 -15.66
N ASP A 122 2.52 -7.40 -16.67
CA ASP A 122 3.06 -7.26 -18.03
C ASP A 122 2.78 -5.87 -18.58
N SER A 123 1.55 -5.39 -18.42
CA SER A 123 1.11 -4.10 -18.94
C SER A 123 1.77 -2.90 -18.24
N GLN A 124 2.10 -3.04 -16.95
CA GLN A 124 2.60 -1.94 -16.12
C GLN A 124 4.13 -1.95 -15.96
N LEU A 125 4.75 -3.12 -16.00
CA LEU A 125 6.17 -3.33 -15.67
C LEU A 125 6.96 -4.01 -16.80
N GLY A 126 6.28 -4.46 -17.86
CA GLY A 126 6.89 -5.14 -19.01
C GLY A 126 7.03 -6.65 -18.83
N ALA A 127 7.49 -7.34 -19.87
CA ALA A 127 7.52 -8.81 -19.92
C ALA A 127 8.65 -9.48 -19.13
N ASP A 128 9.64 -8.73 -18.62
CA ASP A 128 10.70 -9.29 -17.78
C ASP A 128 10.25 -9.31 -16.31
N HIS A 129 9.58 -10.40 -15.91
CA HIS A 129 8.99 -10.54 -14.57
C HIS A 129 10.02 -10.55 -13.44
N LYS A 130 11.30 -10.81 -13.73
CA LYS A 130 12.39 -10.76 -12.74
C LYS A 130 12.88 -9.34 -12.49
N ALA A 131 12.69 -8.45 -13.47
CA ALA A 131 13.02 -7.03 -13.35
C ALA A 131 11.92 -6.20 -12.67
N TRP A 132 10.76 -6.80 -12.38
CA TRP A 132 9.66 -6.14 -11.68
C TRP A 132 10.08 -5.67 -10.30
N GLN A 133 9.49 -4.56 -9.87
CA GLN A 133 9.80 -3.93 -8.60
C GLN A 133 8.52 -3.33 -8.03
N TRP A 134 8.17 -3.71 -6.79
CA TRP A 134 6.99 -3.16 -6.12
C TRP A 134 6.96 -1.63 -6.12
N GLY A 135 8.10 -0.99 -5.87
CA GLY A 135 8.24 0.47 -5.85
C GLY A 135 8.09 1.15 -7.22
N LYS A 136 7.93 0.40 -8.32
CA LYS A 136 7.53 0.95 -9.63
C LYS A 136 6.02 1.06 -9.77
N LEU A 137 5.26 0.23 -9.06
CA LEU A 137 3.81 0.33 -8.93
C LEU A 137 3.44 1.26 -7.78
N HIS A 138 4.10 1.10 -6.64
CA HIS A 138 3.73 1.72 -5.38
C HIS A 138 4.58 2.91 -5.03
N SER A 139 3.92 4.04 -4.80
CA SER A 139 4.61 5.28 -4.48
C SER A 139 3.84 6.16 -3.51
N THR A 140 4.60 6.97 -2.76
CA THR A 140 4.08 8.04 -1.93
C THR A 140 4.32 9.37 -2.61
N THR A 141 3.26 10.18 -2.68
CA THR A 141 3.32 11.56 -3.14
C THR A 141 2.70 12.47 -2.10
N TRP A 142 3.40 13.51 -1.70
CA TRP A 142 2.88 14.53 -0.80
C TRP A 142 2.18 15.61 -1.61
N LYS A 143 0.95 15.94 -1.19
CA LYS A 143 0.11 16.97 -1.80
C LYS A 143 -0.28 18.01 -0.75
N ASN A 144 -0.43 19.27 -1.15
CA ASN A 144 -1.00 20.30 -0.29
C ASN A 144 -2.54 20.19 -0.26
N THR A 145 -3.19 21.11 0.48
CA THR A 145 -4.65 21.12 0.65
C THR A 145 -5.43 21.37 -0.65
N SER A 146 -4.81 21.97 -1.68
CA SER A 146 -5.42 22.12 -3.02
C SER A 146 -5.16 20.93 -3.94
N GLY A 147 -4.48 19.89 -3.44
CA GLY A 147 -4.15 18.68 -4.20
C GLY A 147 -2.91 18.80 -5.09
N GLN A 148 -2.19 19.93 -5.06
CA GLN A 148 -0.96 20.10 -5.81
C GLN A 148 0.16 19.27 -5.19
N VAL A 149 0.91 18.57 -6.04
CA VAL A 149 2.09 17.80 -5.62
C VAL A 149 3.17 18.75 -5.10
N ILE A 150 3.60 18.54 -3.86
CA ILE A 150 4.68 19.30 -3.24
C ILE A 150 5.99 18.50 -3.19
N ARG A 151 5.91 17.16 -3.20
CA ARG A 151 7.07 16.26 -3.24
C ARG A 151 6.67 14.86 -3.70
N GLY A 152 7.54 14.19 -4.46
CA GLY A 152 7.35 12.83 -4.96
C GLY A 152 7.01 12.78 -6.46
N PRO A 153 6.67 11.59 -7.00
CA PRO A 153 6.51 10.33 -6.27
C PRO A 153 7.84 9.74 -5.78
N PHE A 154 7.82 9.02 -4.65
CA PHE A 154 8.91 8.16 -4.19
C PHE A 154 8.42 6.73 -4.10
N ALA A 155 9.26 5.79 -4.55
CA ALA A 155 8.99 4.36 -4.42
C ALA A 155 8.74 4.00 -2.95
N SER A 156 7.64 3.30 -2.70
CA SER A 156 7.23 2.87 -1.38
C SER A 156 7.27 1.36 -1.29
N GLY A 157 7.82 0.86 -0.19
CA GLY A 157 7.62 -0.52 0.23
C GLY A 157 6.45 -0.61 1.19
N GLY A 158 6.17 -1.80 1.71
CA GLY A 158 5.04 -2.02 2.60
C GLY A 158 3.68 -1.97 1.90
N ASP A 159 2.65 -2.20 2.71
CA ASP A 159 1.23 -2.21 2.38
C ASP A 159 0.38 -1.95 3.65
N HIS A 160 -0.87 -2.41 3.67
CA HIS A 160 -1.82 -2.39 4.79
C HIS A 160 -1.39 -3.20 6.01
N ASN A 161 -0.56 -4.24 5.83
CA ASN A 161 -0.28 -5.25 6.84
C ASN A 161 1.16 -5.17 7.37
N THR A 162 1.98 -4.30 6.80
CA THR A 162 3.35 -4.07 7.28
C THR A 162 3.47 -3.01 8.37
N LEU A 163 4.52 -3.16 9.19
CA LEU A 163 4.83 -2.24 10.29
C LEU A 163 5.22 -0.82 9.83
N ASN A 164 5.74 -0.69 8.60
CA ASN A 164 5.91 0.59 7.94
C ASN A 164 4.77 0.78 6.92
N PRO A 165 3.59 1.23 7.38
CA PRO A 165 2.37 1.16 6.58
C PRO A 165 2.43 2.10 5.38
N ALA A 166 2.01 1.56 4.24
CA ALA A 166 1.78 2.30 3.01
C ALA A 166 0.51 1.75 2.31
N PRO A 167 -0.68 1.85 2.93
CA PRO A 167 -1.90 1.28 2.39
C PRO A 167 -2.31 1.97 1.09
N TYR A 168 -2.99 1.24 0.21
CA TYR A 168 -3.50 1.70 -1.09
C TYR A 168 -4.87 1.09 -1.38
N SER A 169 -5.68 1.70 -2.23
CA SER A 169 -7.05 1.19 -2.43
C SER A 169 -7.09 0.02 -3.41
N TRP A 170 -7.26 -1.20 -2.89
CA TRP A 170 -7.48 -2.40 -3.72
C TRP A 170 -8.66 -2.20 -4.68
N GLY A 171 -8.46 -2.51 -5.95
CA GLY A 171 -9.45 -2.30 -7.00
C GLY A 171 -9.44 -0.89 -7.61
N GLN A 172 -8.48 -0.05 -7.24
CA GLN A 172 -8.21 1.25 -7.88
C GLN A 172 -6.76 1.32 -8.42
N ASP A 173 -5.83 1.86 -7.64
CA ASP A 173 -4.45 2.12 -8.02
C ASP A 173 -3.51 1.87 -6.83
N PHE A 174 -2.21 1.83 -7.11
CA PHE A 174 -1.19 1.54 -6.11
C PHE A 174 -0.62 2.79 -5.43
N ASN A 175 -1.29 3.93 -5.45
CA ASN A 175 -0.79 5.10 -4.72
C ASN A 175 -0.99 4.92 -3.21
N ALA A 176 0.07 5.12 -2.44
CA ALA A 176 -0.03 5.12 -0.99
C ALA A 176 -0.98 6.23 -0.53
N THR A 177 -2.04 5.85 0.18
CA THR A 177 -3.08 6.75 0.70
C THR A 177 -2.70 7.33 2.07
N GLN A 178 -1.84 6.63 2.80
CA GLN A 178 -1.39 7.02 4.13
C GLN A 178 0.11 6.73 4.29
N VAL A 179 0.74 7.46 5.20
CA VAL A 179 2.10 7.24 5.66
C VAL A 179 2.18 7.52 7.16
N SER A 180 3.21 7.00 7.83
CA SER A 180 3.45 7.32 9.24
C SER A 180 3.62 8.83 9.45
N ALA A 181 2.69 9.43 10.20
CA ALA A 181 2.74 10.86 10.54
C ALA A 181 3.87 11.19 11.52
N LEU A 182 4.16 10.27 12.44
CA LEU A 182 5.20 10.37 13.45
C LEU A 182 5.79 8.98 13.70
N ARG A 183 7.13 8.89 13.75
CA ARG A 183 7.84 7.76 14.35
C ARG A 183 8.56 8.26 15.60
N MET A 184 8.45 7.54 16.71
CA MET A 184 8.98 7.98 18.01
C MET A 184 9.62 6.80 18.75
N ILE A 185 10.72 7.08 19.44
CA ILE A 185 11.44 6.17 20.31
C ILE A 185 11.56 6.85 21.67
N ILE A 186 11.24 6.12 22.75
CA ILE A 186 11.43 6.59 24.12
C ILE A 186 12.35 5.60 24.84
N ASP A 187 13.55 6.05 25.19
CA ASP A 187 14.53 5.31 25.99
C ASP A 187 14.72 5.99 27.35
N PHE A 188 14.11 5.43 28.39
CA PHE A 188 14.17 5.95 29.75
C PHE A 188 15.57 5.85 30.40
N GLY A 189 16.53 5.18 29.75
CA GLY A 189 17.93 5.16 30.18
C GLY A 189 18.74 6.39 29.72
N GLN A 190 18.20 7.21 28.81
CA GLN A 190 18.89 8.40 28.30
C GLN A 190 18.56 9.67 29.11
N VAL A 191 19.49 10.62 29.09
CA VAL A 191 19.29 11.97 29.67
C VAL A 191 18.17 12.72 28.96
N GLU A 192 18.07 12.56 27.63
CA GLU A 192 16.97 13.04 26.81
C GLU A 192 16.24 11.85 26.21
N PRO A 193 15.13 11.39 26.83
CA PRO A 193 14.58 10.06 26.57
C PRO A 193 13.84 9.96 25.24
N MET A 194 13.39 11.08 24.67
CA MET A 194 12.52 11.08 23.50
C MET A 194 13.28 11.47 22.23
N MET A 195 13.12 10.64 21.19
CA MET A 195 13.52 10.95 19.82
C MET A 195 12.33 10.70 18.88
N GLY A 196 12.21 11.49 17.83
CA GLY A 196 11.13 11.32 16.88
C GLY A 196 11.37 12.00 15.53
N GLN A 197 10.54 11.64 14.56
CA GLN A 197 10.55 12.23 13.23
C GLN A 197 9.12 12.37 12.73
N GLY A 198 8.73 13.61 12.45
CA GLY A 198 7.47 13.92 11.78
C GLY A 198 7.55 13.68 10.27
N GLY A 199 6.42 13.43 9.62
CA GLY A 199 6.38 13.01 8.22
C GLY A 199 6.85 14.05 7.18
N ILE A 200 6.42 15.33 7.30
CA ILE A 200 6.55 16.32 6.21
C ILE A 200 7.45 17.48 6.61
N GLY A 201 7.09 18.20 7.66
CA GLY A 201 7.74 19.41 8.14
C GLY A 201 6.94 19.99 9.29
N GLN A 202 7.56 20.83 10.11
CA GLN A 202 6.90 21.43 11.28
C GLN A 202 6.07 22.68 10.92
N SER A 203 6.34 23.30 9.76
CA SER A 203 5.60 24.49 9.32
C SER A 203 4.52 24.13 8.30
N GLY A 204 3.33 24.71 8.45
CA GLY A 204 2.30 24.70 7.40
C GLY A 204 2.45 25.79 6.34
N ASN A 205 3.44 26.70 6.48
CA ASN A 205 3.66 27.79 5.53
C ASN A 205 4.57 27.31 4.37
N PRO A 206 4.11 27.33 3.10
CA PRO A 206 4.92 26.92 1.94
C PRO A 206 6.21 27.69 1.74
N ALA A 207 6.31 28.92 2.25
CA ALA A 207 7.53 29.74 2.20
C ALA A 207 8.54 29.39 3.31
N SER A 208 8.17 28.54 4.27
CA SER A 208 9.06 28.16 5.37
C SER A 208 10.08 27.12 4.90
N PRO A 209 11.37 27.24 5.30
CA PRO A 209 12.32 26.15 5.11
C PRO A 209 11.91 24.86 5.86
N ASN A 210 10.99 24.96 6.82
CA ASN A 210 10.47 23.83 7.59
C ASN A 210 9.16 23.26 7.03
N TYR A 211 8.77 23.61 5.80
CA TYR A 211 7.53 23.12 5.18
C TYR A 211 7.60 21.64 4.79
N VAL A 212 8.71 21.21 4.17
CA VAL A 212 8.89 19.84 3.63
C VAL A 212 10.23 19.21 4.04
N ASN A 213 10.97 19.81 4.97
CA ASN A 213 12.30 19.34 5.37
C ASN A 213 12.31 18.06 6.21
N GLY A 214 11.16 17.61 6.70
CA GLY A 214 11.00 16.35 7.44
C GLY A 214 10.84 15.13 6.53
N ILE A 215 10.56 15.30 5.23
CA ILE A 215 10.35 14.19 4.30
C ILE A 215 11.60 13.32 4.17
N ASP A 216 12.76 13.92 3.84
CA ASP A 216 13.99 13.15 3.61
C ASP A 216 14.47 12.41 4.89
N PRO A 217 14.51 13.04 6.09
CA PRO A 217 14.78 12.32 7.33
C PRO A 217 13.77 11.20 7.63
N SER A 218 12.48 11.42 7.37
CA SER A 218 11.44 10.40 7.56
C SER A 218 11.66 9.17 6.67
N LEU A 219 12.01 9.39 5.40
CA LEU A 219 12.33 8.30 4.45
C LEU A 219 13.59 7.52 4.84
N LYS A 220 14.55 8.18 5.51
CA LYS A 220 15.83 7.59 5.95
C LYS A 220 15.81 7.07 7.38
N ALA A 221 14.66 7.10 8.06
CA ALA A 221 14.52 6.78 9.48
C ALA A 221 15.55 7.55 10.36
N GLN A 222 15.74 8.83 10.07
CA GLN A 222 16.57 9.73 10.84
C GLN A 222 15.70 10.50 11.84
N TYR A 223 16.08 10.47 13.11
CA TYR A 223 15.30 11.02 14.22
C TYR A 223 15.96 12.25 14.83
N LEU A 224 15.14 13.18 15.29
CA LEU A 224 15.56 14.33 16.09
C LEU A 224 15.26 14.07 17.57
N SER A 225 16.15 14.54 18.45
CA SER A 225 15.89 14.52 19.90
C SER A 225 14.84 15.55 20.28
N PHE A 226 13.97 15.23 21.24
CA PHE A 226 13.00 16.13 21.85
C PHE A 226 13.44 16.44 23.27
N PRO A 227 14.22 17.50 23.49
CA PRO A 227 14.79 17.78 24.80
C PRO A 227 13.71 18.18 25.80
N MET A 228 13.78 17.60 27.00
CA MET A 228 12.97 17.91 28.17
C MET A 228 13.73 18.80 29.16
N GLN A 229 15.07 18.86 29.07
CA GLN A 229 15.88 19.71 29.93
C GLN A 229 16.16 21.08 29.28
N PRO A 230 15.88 22.21 29.96
CA PRO A 230 16.05 23.55 29.37
C PRO A 230 17.44 23.83 28.83
N GLN A 231 18.50 23.31 29.47
CA GLN A 231 19.88 23.45 29.02
C GLN A 231 20.14 22.88 27.61
N ASN A 232 19.30 21.96 27.13
CA ASN A 232 19.45 21.32 25.83
C ASN A 232 18.58 21.97 24.73
N PHE A 233 17.72 22.93 25.07
CA PHE A 233 16.80 23.54 24.10
C PHE A 233 17.54 24.28 22.98
N GLU A 234 18.60 25.02 23.29
CA GLU A 234 19.35 25.76 22.26
C GLU A 234 20.03 24.83 21.25
N LYS A 235 20.47 23.65 21.69
CA LYS A 235 21.14 22.66 20.84
C LYS A 235 20.19 22.11 19.76
N VAL A 236 18.91 21.93 20.09
CA VAL A 236 17.93 21.30 19.21
C VAL A 236 17.06 22.34 18.48
N TYR A 237 16.56 23.35 19.20
CA TYR A 237 15.62 24.33 18.68
C TYR A 237 16.28 25.64 18.24
N GLY A 238 17.60 25.75 18.38
CA GLY A 238 18.35 26.97 18.07
C GLY A 238 18.09 28.09 19.08
N LYS A 239 18.45 29.33 18.72
CA LYS A 239 18.44 30.50 19.62
C LYS A 239 17.32 31.53 19.35
N THR A 240 16.57 31.38 18.27
CA THR A 240 15.47 32.28 17.94
C THR A 240 14.31 32.07 18.92
N ARG A 241 13.80 33.14 19.52
CA ARG A 241 12.71 33.11 20.51
C ARG A 241 11.66 34.16 20.19
N LEU A 242 10.40 33.80 20.42
CA LEU A 242 9.27 34.72 20.42
C LEU A 242 8.74 34.82 21.85
N THR A 243 8.71 36.02 22.42
CA THR A 243 8.12 36.29 23.73
C THR A 243 6.79 37.00 23.53
N LEU A 244 5.71 36.38 24.01
CA LEU A 244 4.37 36.99 24.00
C LEU A 244 4.11 37.63 25.37
N THR A 245 3.84 38.93 25.38
CA THR A 245 3.48 39.67 26.60
C THR A 245 2.01 40.08 26.55
N PRO A 246 1.26 40.01 27.66
CA PRO A 246 -0.13 40.47 27.70
C PRO A 246 -0.27 41.93 27.25
N GLY A 247 -1.36 42.24 26.55
CA GLY A 247 -1.79 43.62 26.32
C GLY A 247 -2.23 44.25 27.64
N LYS A 248 -2.02 45.57 27.77
CA LYS A 248 -2.49 46.35 28.92
C LYS A 248 -4.01 46.45 28.94
#